data_AF-A0A7W9Z2T6-F1
#
_entry.id   AF-A0A7W9Z2T6-F1
#
_cell.length_a   1.000
_cell.length_b   1.000
_cell.length_c   1.000
_cell.angle_alpha   90.00
_cell.angle_beta   90.00
_cell.angle_gamma   90.00
#
_symmetry.space_group_name_H-M   'P 1'
#
loop_
_entity.id
_entity.type
_entity.pdbx_description
1 polymer ?
#
loop_
_entity_poly.entity_id
_entity_poly.type
_entity_poly.pdbx_seq_one_letter_code
_entity_poly.pdbx_strand_id
1 'polypeptide(L)'
;MSVGGTATALVDEAKLRILAEADEPGARIGDVARRHDIHPGQIRLWRQSFSYADQPTVFLPVEITQETGVGQASTGATRPAIVEILLRNGRRLKGKHPAKAAGQAA
;
A
#
# COMPACT_ATOMS: atom_id res chain seq x y z
N MET A 1 -5.20 -37.11 -0.01
CA MET A 1 -5.24 -36.29 1.23
C MET A 1 -3.92 -35.55 1.34
N SER A 2 -3.86 -34.30 0.85
CA SER A 2 -2.63 -33.50 0.80
C SER A 2 -2.66 -32.49 1.94
N VAL A 3 -1.79 -32.69 2.93
CA VAL A 3 -1.50 -31.72 4.00
C VAL A 3 -0.29 -30.89 3.56
N GLY A 4 -0.55 -29.85 2.78
CA GLY A 4 0.45 -28.86 2.38
C GLY A 4 -0.01 -27.47 2.78
N GLY A 5 0.02 -27.13 4.07
CA GLY A 5 -0.43 -25.80 4.54
C GLY A 5 -0.10 -25.39 5.97
N THR A 6 0.54 -26.24 6.79
CA THR A 6 0.61 -26.02 8.26
C THR A 6 1.71 -25.06 8.71
N ALA A 7 2.75 -24.82 7.90
CA ALA A 7 3.90 -24.03 8.32
C ALA A 7 3.58 -22.52 8.46
N THR A 8 2.77 -21.95 7.55
CA THR A 8 2.42 -20.52 7.61
C THR A 8 1.47 -20.21 8.77
N ALA A 9 0.45 -21.06 8.98
CA ALA A 9 -0.52 -20.88 10.05
C ALA A 9 0.13 -20.91 11.44
N LEU A 10 1.07 -21.84 11.67
CA LEU A 10 1.83 -21.91 12.93
C LEU A 10 2.70 -20.65 13.16
N VAL A 11 3.29 -20.13 12.08
CA VAL A 11 4.10 -18.90 12.12
C VAL A 11 3.23 -17.67 12.38
N ASP A 12 2.01 -17.62 11.84
CA ASP A 12 1.10 -16.51 12.09
C ASP A 12 0.52 -16.55 13.50
N GLU A 13 0.20 -17.73 14.05
CA GLU A 13 -0.14 -17.87 15.47
C GLU A 13 0.98 -17.40 16.39
N ALA A 14 2.24 -17.72 16.09
CA ALA A 14 3.37 -17.26 16.87
C ALA A 14 3.50 -15.72 16.85
N LYS A 15 3.33 -15.09 15.68
CA LYS A 15 3.31 -13.61 15.56
C LYS A 15 2.16 -12.99 16.35
N LEU A 16 0.97 -13.58 16.28
CA LEU A 16 -0.22 -13.08 17.00
C LEU A 16 -0.02 -13.09 18.52
N ARG A 17 0.65 -14.11 19.06
CA ARG A 17 1.01 -14.15 20.50
C ARG A 17 1.94 -13.00 20.90
N ILE A 18 2.95 -12.71 20.06
CA ILE A 18 3.87 -11.59 20.28
C ILE A 18 3.13 -10.24 20.20
N LEU A 19 2.20 -10.11 19.24
CA LEU A 19 1.39 -8.90 19.08
C LEU A 19 0.45 -8.67 20.27
N ALA A 20 -0.23 -9.72 20.75
CA ALA A 20 -1.09 -9.63 21.92
C ALA A 20 -0.33 -9.16 23.16
N GLU A 21 0.88 -9.70 23.38
CA GLU A 21 1.75 -9.23 24.47
C GLU A 21 2.18 -7.77 24.30
N ALA A 22 2.48 -7.34 23.07
CA ALA A 22 2.84 -5.95 22.80
C ALA A 22 1.64 -4.97 22.90
N ASP A 23 0.41 -5.47 22.95
CA ASP A 23 -0.83 -4.70 23.13
C ASP A 23 -1.23 -4.51 24.60
N GLU A 24 -0.60 -5.24 25.53
CA GLU A 24 -0.86 -5.07 26.95
C GLU A 24 -0.55 -3.64 27.43
N PRO A 25 -1.40 -3.04 28.29
CA PRO A 25 -1.17 -1.70 28.81
C PRO A 25 0.20 -1.56 29.49
N GLY A 26 0.99 -0.57 29.07
CA GLY A 26 2.33 -0.34 29.60
C GLY A 26 3.43 -1.24 29.01
N ALA A 27 3.09 -2.15 28.10
CA ALA A 27 4.08 -2.94 27.38
C ALA A 27 5.03 -2.04 26.57
N ARG A 28 6.34 -2.31 26.69
CA ARG A 28 7.37 -1.64 25.90
C ARG A 28 7.76 -2.52 24.73
N ILE A 29 7.53 -2.03 23.51
CA ILE A 29 7.84 -2.76 22.26
C ILE A 29 9.30 -3.25 22.25
N GLY A 30 10.25 -2.45 22.76
CA GLY A 30 11.66 -2.85 22.83
C GLY A 30 11.93 -4.06 23.73
N ASP A 31 11.23 -4.15 24.86
CA ASP A 31 11.40 -5.26 25.82
C ASP A 31 10.72 -6.53 25.31
N VAL A 32 9.54 -6.40 24.70
CA VAL A 32 8.87 -7.52 24.00
C VAL A 32 9.76 -8.06 22.88
N ALA A 33 10.31 -7.17 22.05
CA ALA A 33 11.14 -7.55 20.92
C ALA A 33 12.41 -8.32 21.36
N ARG A 34 13.07 -7.89 22.43
CA ARG A 34 14.24 -8.58 23.00
C ARG A 34 13.92 -9.99 23.50
N ARG A 35 12.78 -10.18 24.17
CA ARG A 35 12.38 -11.50 24.70
C ARG A 35 12.07 -12.52 23.60
N HIS A 36 11.64 -12.03 22.44
CA HIS A 36 11.34 -12.85 21.26
C HIS A 36 12.46 -12.85 20.21
N ASP A 37 13.62 -12.28 20.50
CA ASP A 37 14.78 -12.15 19.61
C ASP A 37 14.44 -11.57 18.22
N ILE A 38 13.63 -10.50 18.21
CA ILE A 38 13.22 -9.81 16.99
C ILE A 38 13.56 -8.33 17.07
N HIS A 39 13.59 -7.68 15.91
CA HIS A 39 13.74 -6.23 15.86
C HIS A 39 12.40 -5.55 16.21
N PRO A 40 12.37 -4.47 17.01
CA PRO A 40 11.13 -3.72 17.34
C PRO A 40 10.34 -3.25 16.11
N GLY A 41 11.00 -3.06 14.96
CA GLY A 41 10.37 -2.74 13.68
C GLY A 41 9.47 -3.87 13.14
N GLN A 42 9.76 -5.14 13.42
CA GLN A 42 8.95 -6.27 12.96
C GLN A 42 7.57 -6.26 13.62
N ILE A 43 7.48 -5.94 14.92
CA ILE A 43 6.20 -5.81 15.64
C ILE A 43 5.32 -4.73 14.98
N ARG A 44 5.90 -3.58 14.62
CA ARG A 44 5.17 -2.48 13.94
C ARG A 44 4.67 -2.91 12.56
N LEU A 45 5.52 -3.58 11.80
CA LEU A 45 5.16 -4.08 10.47
C LEU A 45 4.03 -5.10 10.56
N TRP A 46 4.10 -6.05 11.50
CA TRP A 46 3.06 -7.04 11.68
C TRP A 46 1.73 -6.42 12.12
N ARG A 47 1.73 -5.44 13.03
CA ARG A 47 0.50 -4.69 13.37
C ARG A 47 -0.19 -4.15 12.13
N GLN A 48 0.59 -3.54 11.23
CA GLN A 48 0.08 -3.03 9.98
C GLN A 48 -0.49 -4.17 9.11
N SER A 49 0.27 -5.23 8.89
CA SER A 49 -0.14 -6.36 8.04
C SER A 49 -1.39 -7.07 8.54
N PHE A 50 -1.50 -7.34 9.85
CA PHE A 50 -2.67 -8.02 10.43
C PHE A 50 -3.90 -7.10 10.51
N SER A 51 -3.72 -5.78 10.63
CA SER A 51 -4.84 -4.83 10.56
C SER A 51 -5.49 -4.78 9.17
N TYR A 52 -4.71 -5.03 8.12
CA TYR A 52 -5.17 -5.01 6.73
C TYR A 52 -5.55 -6.39 6.18
N ALA A 53 -5.22 -7.48 6.87
CA ALA A 53 -5.39 -8.84 6.35
C ALA A 53 -6.87 -9.20 6.05
N ASP A 54 -7.81 -8.62 6.81
CA ASP A 54 -9.26 -8.86 6.66
C ASP A 54 -10.02 -7.68 6.03
N GLN A 55 -9.33 -6.57 5.73
CA GLN A 55 -9.96 -5.41 5.11
C GLN A 55 -9.81 -5.52 3.58
N PRO A 56 -10.92 -5.60 2.81
CA PRO A 56 -10.80 -5.50 1.37
C PRO A 56 -10.13 -4.17 1.05
N THR A 57 -9.07 -4.21 0.23
CA THR A 57 -8.48 -2.98 -0.31
C THR A 57 -9.51 -2.35 -1.25
N VAL A 58 -10.29 -1.42 -0.72
CA VAL A 58 -11.33 -0.71 -1.47
C VAL A 58 -10.79 0.60 -2.00
N PHE A 59 -11.08 0.89 -3.26
CA PHE A 59 -10.93 2.25 -3.78
C PHE A 59 -12.11 3.07 -3.27
N LEU A 60 -11.86 3.94 -2.29
CA LEU A 60 -12.87 4.91 -1.88
C LEU A 60 -13.02 5.96 -2.99
N PRO A 61 -14.23 6.22 -3.50
CA PRO A 61 -14.45 7.28 -4.46
C PRO A 61 -14.08 8.61 -3.81
N VAL A 62 -13.14 9.33 -4.43
CA VAL A 62 -12.81 10.71 -4.06
C VAL A 62 -13.49 11.60 -5.07
N GLU A 63 -14.33 12.50 -4.59
CA GLU A 63 -14.93 13.54 -5.41
C GLU A 63 -13.88 14.60 -5.69
N ILE A 64 -13.51 14.77 -6.97
CA ILE A 64 -12.61 15.84 -7.39
C ILE A 64 -13.46 17.10 -7.51
N THR A 65 -13.49 17.91 -6.46
CA THR A 65 -14.08 19.25 -6.55
C THR A 65 -13.22 20.08 -7.51
N GLN A 66 -13.82 20.50 -8.62
CA GLN A 66 -13.21 21.49 -9.49
C GLN A 66 -13.15 22.81 -8.72
N GLU A 67 -11.96 23.18 -8.25
CA GLU A 67 -11.65 24.57 -7.98
C GLU A 67 -11.97 25.34 -9.28
N THR A 68 -13.00 26.17 -9.27
CA THR A 68 -13.39 27.00 -10.41
C THR A 68 -12.36 28.10 -10.62
N GLY A 69 -11.18 27.71 -11.10
CA GLY A 69 -10.19 28.57 -11.70
C GLY A 69 -10.51 28.69 -13.19
N VAL A 70 -10.75 29.93 -13.61
CA VAL A 70 -11.10 30.37 -14.97
C VAL A 70 -10.40 29.53 -16.05
N GLY A 71 -11.21 29.00 -16.97
CA GLY A 71 -10.83 28.00 -17.93
C GLY A 71 -9.64 28.37 -18.82
N GLN A 72 -8.81 27.36 -19.10
CA GLN A 72 -8.12 27.23 -20.36
C GLN A 72 -8.66 26.00 -21.08
N ALA A 73 -9.52 26.22 -22.07
CA ALA A 73 -9.84 25.21 -23.06
C ALA A 73 -8.58 24.92 -23.87
N SER A 74 -7.85 23.87 -23.50
CA SER A 74 -6.77 23.32 -24.30
C SER A 74 -7.39 22.50 -25.44
N THR A 75 -7.87 23.15 -26.50
CA THR A 75 -8.09 22.48 -27.78
C THR A 75 -6.74 22.27 -28.45
N GLY A 76 -5.97 21.31 -27.93
CA GLY A 76 -4.73 20.84 -28.51
C GLY A 76 -4.79 19.33 -28.58
N ALA A 77 -4.70 18.78 -29.79
CA ALA A 77 -4.71 17.34 -30.02
C ALA A 77 -3.83 16.61 -28.98
N THR A 78 -4.43 15.69 -28.22
CA THR A 78 -3.77 14.95 -27.14
C THR A 78 -2.70 14.04 -27.73
N ARG A 79 -1.46 14.53 -27.81
CA ARG A 79 -0.31 13.71 -28.16
C ARG A 79 -0.06 12.72 -27.01
N PRO A 80 0.26 11.44 -27.27
CA PRO A 80 0.59 10.50 -26.21
C PRO A 80 1.75 11.03 -25.38
N ALA A 81 1.48 11.31 -24.10
CA ALA A 81 2.48 11.76 -23.16
C ALA A 81 3.37 10.58 -22.78
N ILE A 82 4.68 10.81 -22.87
CA ILE A 82 5.69 9.89 -22.34
C ILE A 82 5.93 10.31 -20.90
N VAL A 83 5.71 9.38 -19.96
CA VAL A 83 6.03 9.60 -18.55
C VAL A 83 7.35 8.89 -18.24
N GLU A 84 8.31 9.63 -17.69
CA GLU A 84 9.61 9.12 -17.25
C GLU A 84 9.72 9.24 -15.73
N ILE A 85 10.00 8.12 -15.06
CA ILE A 85 10.19 8.05 -13.60
C ILE A 85 11.66 7.78 -13.33
N LEU A 86 12.31 8.70 -12.61
CA LEU A 86 13.66 8.55 -12.09
C LEU A 86 13.62 7.86 -10.73
N LEU A 87 14.27 6.70 -10.64
CA LEU A 87 14.44 5.98 -9.38
C LEU A 87 15.70 6.49 -8.65
N ARG A 88 15.71 6.37 -7.31
CA ARG A 88 16.84 6.81 -6.46
C ARG A 88 18.19 6.15 -6.80
N ASN A 89 18.17 5.02 -7.49
CA ASN A 89 19.36 4.31 -7.96
C ASN A 89 19.81 4.71 -9.38
N GLY A 90 19.22 5.77 -9.96
CA GLY A 90 19.54 6.28 -11.29
C GLY A 90 18.87 5.54 -12.45
N ARG A 91 18.10 4.49 -12.20
CA ARG A 91 17.34 3.77 -13.25
C ARG A 91 16.12 4.58 -13.70
N ARG A 92 15.75 4.44 -14.97
CA ARG A 92 14.67 5.20 -15.62
C ARG A 92 13.60 4.24 -16.14
N LEU A 93 12.35 4.46 -15.72
CA LEU A 93 11.19 3.74 -16.23
C LEU A 93 10.42 4.66 -17.17
N LYS A 94 10.10 4.17 -18.37
CA LYS A 94 9.43 4.93 -19.42
C LYS A 94 8.12 4.25 -19.80
N GLY A 95 7.01 4.89 -19.46
CA GLY A 95 5.66 4.46 -19.83
C GLY A 95 5.11 5.30 -20.99
N LYS A 96 4.40 4.66 -21.92
CA LYS A 96 3.51 5.36 -22.84
C LYS A 96 2.15 5.47 -22.15
N HIS A 97 1.70 6.68 -21.85
CA HIS A 97 0.33 6.87 -21.40
C HIS A 97 -0.57 7.01 -22.63
N PRO A 98 -1.58 6.14 -22.83
CA PRO A 98 -2.50 6.30 -23.93
C PRO A 98 -3.26 7.63 -23.78
N ALA A 99 -3.37 8.38 -24.87
CA ALA A 99 -4.22 9.54 -24.91
C ALA A 99 -5.68 9.07 -24.77
N LYS A 100 -6.38 9.50 -23.71
CA LYS A 100 -7.82 9.25 -23.59
C LYS A 100 -8.52 10.13 -24.64
N ALA A 101 -9.18 9.51 -25.61
CA ALA A 101 -9.99 10.23 -26.58
C ALA A 101 -11.12 10.97 -25.84
N ALA A 102 -11.23 12.28 -26.06
CA ALA A 102 -12.38 13.04 -25.64
C ALA A 102 -13.58 12.55 -26.44
N GLY A 103 -14.51 11.85 -25.79
CA GLY A 103 -15.79 11.48 -26.38
C GLY A 103 -16.54 12.77 -26.72
N GLN A 104 -16.78 12.97 -28.01
CA GLN A 104 -17.65 14.03 -28.52
C GLN A 104 -19.07 13.45 -28.53
N ALA A 105 -19.92 13.90 -27.61
CA ALA A 105 -21.34 13.58 -27.60
C ALA A 105 -22.07 14.51 -28.59
N ALA A 106 -22.92 13.92 -29.42
CA ALA A 106 -23.76 14.56 -30.43
C ALA A 106 -24.98 15.27 -29.83
#